data_AF-A0A7V0L478-F1
#
_entry.id   AF-A0A7V0L478-F1
#
_cell.length_a   1.000
_cell.length_b   1.000
_cell.length_c   1.000
_cell.angle_alpha   90.00
_cell.angle_beta   90.00
_cell.angle_gamma   90.00
#
_symmetry.space_group_name_H-M   'P 1'
#
loop_
_entity.id
_entity.type
_entity.pdbx_description
1 polymer ?
#
loop_
_entity_poly.entity_id
_entity_poly.type
_entity_poly.pdbx_seq_one_letter_code
_entity_poly.pdbx_strand_id
1 'polypeptide(L)'
;MEFLKRLKFGVFISVLTILTASLLYAQTPIGGPYQPDSSTVLLLHFDGNLNNASQFSADGVGHGKLYYVPNTPLGLGQCLRINNDSQSDSSYVTVADTAALDLSGDWTIEGWINIFTFGETSGDWRWVPRLVMKPGSDTFWLPNYFVEMWGDGRRFECGYNVQG
;
A
#
# COMPACT_ATOMS: atom_id res chain seq x y z
N MET A 1 -44.37 25.96 -30.73
CA MET A 1 -44.32 24.51 -30.42
C MET A 1 -42.90 23.92 -30.54
N GLU A 2 -42.12 24.30 -31.55
CA GLU A 2 -40.71 23.88 -31.70
C GLU A 2 -39.75 24.38 -30.60
N PHE A 3 -39.94 25.60 -30.10
CA PHE A 3 -39.15 26.15 -28.99
C PHE A 3 -39.23 25.31 -27.71
N LEU A 4 -40.42 24.78 -27.39
CA LEU A 4 -40.65 23.97 -26.19
C LEU A 4 -39.96 22.58 -26.28
N LYS A 5 -39.82 22.03 -27.49
CA LYS A 5 -39.12 20.76 -27.73
C LYS A 5 -37.60 20.93 -27.56
N ARG A 6 -37.05 22.03 -28.08
CA ARG A 6 -35.61 22.36 -27.95
C ARG A 6 -35.21 22.63 -26.50
N LEU A 7 -36.08 23.31 -25.74
CA LEU A 7 -35.85 23.55 -24.30
C LEU A 7 -35.86 22.25 -23.49
N LYS A 8 -36.81 21.34 -23.74
CA LYS A 8 -36.87 20.02 -23.08
C LYS A 8 -35.68 19.13 -23.42
N PHE A 9 -35.23 19.14 -24.68
CA PHE A 9 -34.06 18.39 -25.12
C PHE A 9 -32.76 18.93 -24.51
N GLY A 10 -32.62 20.25 -24.41
CA GLY A 10 -31.48 20.89 -23.75
C GLY A 10 -31.42 20.58 -22.26
N VAL A 11 -32.55 20.64 -21.55
CA VAL A 11 -32.62 20.27 -20.12
C VAL A 11 -32.30 18.79 -19.91
N PHE A 12 -32.76 17.90 -20.81
CA PHE A 12 -32.47 16.48 -20.73
C PHE A 12 -30.98 16.17 -20.91
N ILE A 13 -30.31 16.83 -21.87
CA ILE A 13 -28.86 16.69 -22.07
C ILE A 13 -28.09 17.22 -20.85
N SER A 14 -28.45 18.40 -20.32
CA SER A 14 -27.78 18.98 -19.15
C SER A 14 -27.93 18.12 -17.89
N VAL A 15 -29.10 17.50 -17.68
CA VAL A 15 -29.32 16.56 -16.57
C VAL A 15 -28.49 15.28 -16.77
N LEU A 16 -28.35 14.78 -18.01
CA LEU A 16 -27.56 13.60 -18.34
C LEU A 16 -26.04 13.83 -18.17
N THR A 17 -25.52 15.01 -18.49
CA THR A 17 -24.11 15.36 -18.23
C THR A 17 -23.81 15.57 -16.75
N ILE A 18 -24.76 16.08 -15.96
CA ILE A 18 -24.61 16.21 -14.50
C ILE A 18 -24.67 14.84 -13.82
N LEU A 19 -25.46 13.89 -14.34
CA LEU A 19 -25.56 12.52 -13.82
C LEU A 19 -24.38 11.61 -14.20
N THR A 20 -23.62 11.94 -15.24
CA THR A 20 -22.45 11.17 -15.70
C THR A 20 -21.11 11.77 -15.28
N ALA A 21 -21.11 12.99 -14.74
CA ALA A 21 -19.94 13.60 -14.10
C ALA A 21 -19.69 13.06 -12.68
N SER A 22 -20.04 11.80 -12.40
CA SER A 22 -19.48 11.07 -11.28
C SER A 22 -17.97 11.02 -11.48
N LEU A 23 -17.28 11.77 -10.64
CA LEU A 23 -15.84 11.92 -10.62
C LEU A 23 -15.20 10.52 -10.54
N LEU A 24 -14.60 10.08 -11.63
CA LEU A 24 -13.71 8.91 -11.67
C LEU A 24 -12.42 9.27 -10.91
N TYR A 25 -12.49 9.38 -9.59
CA TYR A 25 -11.30 9.30 -8.74
C TYR A 25 -11.11 7.84 -8.38
N ALA A 26 -9.95 7.29 -8.70
CA ALA A 26 -9.59 5.92 -8.31
C ALA A 26 -9.75 5.75 -6.79
N GLN A 27 -9.32 6.74 -5.98
CA GLN A 27 -9.61 6.85 -4.55
C GLN A 27 -9.64 8.33 -4.13
N THR A 28 -10.54 8.72 -3.22
CA THR A 28 -10.56 10.06 -2.59
C THR A 28 -10.63 9.91 -1.07
N PRO A 29 -9.80 10.60 -0.26
CA PRO A 29 -8.62 11.42 -0.57
C PRO A 29 -7.29 10.64 -0.45
N ILE A 30 -6.22 11.16 -1.07
CA ILE A 30 -4.83 10.69 -0.86
C ILE A 30 -4.54 10.67 0.63
N GLY A 31 -4.19 9.49 1.15
CA GLY A 31 -3.87 9.28 2.55
C GLY A 31 -5.04 9.14 3.54
N GLY A 32 -6.29 8.97 3.07
CA GLY A 32 -7.45 8.61 3.91
C GLY A 32 -7.83 7.13 3.76
N PRO A 33 -8.64 6.52 4.66
CA PRO A 33 -8.73 5.07 4.77
C PRO A 33 -9.16 4.44 3.45
N TYR A 34 -8.20 3.78 2.80
CA TYR A 34 -8.39 3.17 1.50
C TYR A 34 -9.47 2.09 1.58
N GLN A 35 -10.26 1.94 0.53
CA GLN A 35 -11.22 0.85 0.44
C GLN A 35 -10.71 -0.13 -0.61
N PRO A 36 -10.78 -1.45 -0.36
CA PRO A 36 -10.37 -2.42 -1.37
C PRO A 36 -11.31 -2.32 -2.57
N ASP A 37 -10.73 -2.30 -3.75
CA ASP A 37 -11.44 -2.39 -5.03
C ASP A 37 -11.10 -3.71 -5.75
N SER A 38 -11.53 -3.85 -7.00
CA SER A 38 -11.26 -5.05 -7.80
C SER A 38 -9.78 -5.26 -8.13
N SER A 39 -8.94 -4.25 -7.95
CA SER A 39 -7.50 -4.27 -8.26
C SER A 39 -6.63 -4.36 -6.99
N THR A 40 -7.24 -4.16 -5.81
CA THR A 40 -6.54 -4.18 -4.53
C THR A 40 -6.28 -5.61 -4.10
N VAL A 41 -5.04 -6.11 -4.26
CA VAL A 41 -4.69 -7.49 -3.89
C VAL A 41 -4.29 -7.66 -2.42
N LEU A 42 -3.90 -6.58 -1.75
CA LEU A 42 -3.54 -6.54 -0.33
C LEU A 42 -3.81 -5.12 0.20
N LEU A 43 -4.48 -5.02 1.35
CA LEU A 43 -4.72 -3.76 2.03
C LEU A 43 -4.76 -3.98 3.55
N LEU A 44 -3.75 -3.46 4.25
CA LEU A 44 -3.62 -3.55 5.70
C LEU A 44 -3.81 -2.17 6.33
N HIS A 45 -4.85 -2.02 7.15
CA HIS A 45 -5.16 -0.76 7.84
C HIS A 45 -4.38 -0.55 9.13
N PHE A 46 -3.92 -1.64 9.75
CA PHE A 46 -3.23 -1.63 11.05
C PHE A 46 -4.05 -1.03 12.21
N ASP A 47 -5.38 -1.11 12.15
CA ASP A 47 -6.28 -0.70 13.23
C ASP A 47 -6.42 -1.77 14.30
N GLY A 48 -5.32 -2.00 15.03
CA GLY A 48 -5.26 -2.96 16.15
C GLY A 48 -5.16 -4.43 15.72
N ASN A 49 -5.10 -4.70 14.42
CA ASN A 49 -4.96 -6.04 13.85
C ASN A 49 -4.18 -6.01 12.52
N LEU A 50 -3.93 -7.18 11.94
CA LEU A 50 -3.26 -7.36 10.65
C LEU A 50 -4.23 -7.91 9.59
N ASN A 51 -5.53 -7.68 9.76
CA ASN A 51 -6.52 -8.19 8.83
C ASN A 51 -6.35 -7.52 7.47
N ASN A 52 -6.41 -8.34 6.42
CA ASN A 52 -6.44 -7.86 5.06
C ASN A 52 -7.86 -7.49 4.67
N ALA A 53 -8.05 -6.27 4.16
CA ALA A 53 -9.34 -5.85 3.64
C ALA A 53 -9.60 -6.40 2.23
N SER A 54 -8.56 -6.82 1.50
CA SER A 54 -8.70 -7.48 0.20
C SER A 54 -9.19 -8.93 0.36
N GLN A 55 -9.96 -9.40 -0.62
CA GLN A 55 -10.38 -10.80 -0.73
C GLN A 55 -9.33 -11.71 -1.41
N PHE A 56 -8.26 -11.16 -1.97
CA PHE A 56 -7.36 -11.89 -2.87
C PHE A 56 -6.14 -12.51 -2.18
N SER A 57 -5.81 -12.08 -0.96
CA SER A 57 -4.69 -12.61 -0.18
C SER A 57 -5.07 -12.78 1.29
N ALA A 58 -4.26 -13.50 2.05
CA ALA A 58 -4.52 -13.77 3.46
C ALA A 58 -4.29 -12.54 4.35
N ASP A 59 -4.76 -12.64 5.59
CA ASP A 59 -4.37 -11.71 6.65
C ASP A 59 -2.84 -11.74 6.88
N GLY A 60 -2.32 -10.63 7.39
CA GLY A 60 -0.95 -10.55 7.84
C GLY A 60 -0.72 -11.36 9.12
N VAL A 61 0.45 -11.97 9.22
CA VAL A 61 0.95 -12.65 10.42
C VAL A 61 2.13 -11.87 10.96
N GLY A 62 2.00 -11.43 12.20
CA GLY A 62 3.01 -10.64 12.89
C GLY A 62 4.05 -11.49 13.60
N HIS A 63 5.31 -11.09 13.52
CA HIS A 63 6.44 -11.74 14.19
C HIS A 63 7.20 -10.72 15.02
N GLY A 64 7.67 -11.13 16.19
CA GLY A 64 8.47 -10.28 17.09
C GLY A 64 7.63 -9.24 17.86
N LYS A 65 8.20 -8.05 18.04
CA LYS A 65 7.68 -6.96 18.86
C LYS A 65 6.90 -5.95 18.00
N LEU A 66 5.57 -6.12 17.99
CA LEU A 66 4.66 -5.28 17.22
C LEU A 66 3.72 -4.50 18.15
N TYR A 67 3.45 -3.24 17.82
CA TYR A 67 2.56 -2.37 18.59
C TYR A 67 1.66 -1.57 17.66
N TYR A 68 0.47 -1.22 18.12
CA TYR A 68 -0.44 -0.32 17.41
C TYR A 68 -0.45 1.05 18.07
N VAL A 69 -0.06 2.08 17.32
CA VAL A 69 0.06 3.45 17.83
C VAL A 69 -1.05 4.31 17.24
N PRO A 70 -1.88 4.99 18.05
CA PRO A 70 -2.92 5.88 17.55
C PRO A 70 -2.35 7.03 16.71
N ASN A 71 -2.99 7.30 15.57
CA ASN A 71 -2.73 8.45 14.71
C ASN A 71 -3.85 9.50 14.84
N THR A 72 -4.18 9.84 16.09
CA THR A 72 -5.29 10.74 16.44
C THR A 72 -5.24 12.11 15.75
N PRO A 73 -4.08 12.79 15.62
CA PRO A 73 -4.04 14.11 14.97
C PRO A 73 -4.45 14.10 13.50
N LEU A 74 -4.19 13.00 12.77
CA LEU A 74 -4.55 12.86 11.36
C LEU A 74 -5.89 12.14 11.15
N GLY A 75 -6.47 11.57 12.21
CA GLY A 75 -7.71 10.79 12.11
C GLY A 75 -7.58 9.51 11.29
N LEU A 76 -6.37 8.96 11.14
CA LEU A 76 -6.06 7.79 10.31
C LEU A 76 -6.01 6.48 11.09
N GLY A 77 -6.82 6.35 12.16
CA GLY A 77 -6.85 5.14 12.97
C GLY A 77 -5.55 4.90 13.74
N GLN A 78 -4.97 3.71 13.61
CA GLN A 78 -3.70 3.31 14.22
C GLN A 78 -2.67 2.94 13.15
N CYS A 79 -1.38 3.13 13.45
CA CYS A 79 -0.30 2.58 12.64
C CYS A 79 0.35 1.38 13.32
N LEU A 80 0.89 0.47 12.52
CA LEU A 80 1.75 -0.59 13.01
C LEU A 80 3.15 -0.03 13.28
N ARG A 81 3.62 -0.20 14.51
CA ARG A 81 5.01 -0.01 14.89
C ARG A 81 5.72 -1.35 14.96
N ILE A 82 6.70 -1.52 14.09
CA ILE A 82 7.63 -2.65 14.11
C ILE A 82 8.84 -2.23 14.93
N ASN A 83 9.10 -2.89 16.06
CA ASN A 83 10.27 -2.59 16.88
C ASN A 83 11.44 -3.52 16.56
N ASN A 84 12.47 -2.94 15.95
CA ASN A 84 13.80 -3.51 15.79
C ASN A 84 14.79 -2.46 16.29
N ASP A 85 14.88 -2.24 17.61
CA ASP A 85 15.77 -1.25 18.22
C ASP A 85 17.14 -1.82 18.59
N SER A 86 17.31 -3.15 18.45
CA SER A 86 18.54 -3.90 18.65
C SER A 86 18.83 -4.80 17.45
N GLN A 87 20.11 -5.09 17.21
CA GLN A 87 20.54 -6.02 16.15
C GLN A 87 20.03 -7.45 16.35
N SER A 88 19.72 -7.83 17.59
CA SER A 88 19.16 -9.14 17.94
C SER A 88 17.66 -9.27 17.67
N ASP A 89 16.98 -8.14 17.40
CA ASP A 89 15.54 -8.15 17.17
C ASP A 89 15.23 -8.55 15.72
N SER A 90 14.14 -9.30 15.56
CA SER A 90 13.61 -9.69 14.25
C SER A 90 12.09 -9.62 14.30
N SER A 91 11.58 -8.40 14.11
CA SER A 91 10.15 -8.11 14.04
C SER A 91 9.76 -7.75 12.60
N TYR A 92 8.71 -8.38 12.09
CA TYR A 92 8.23 -8.20 10.71
C TYR A 92 6.80 -8.73 10.57
N VAL A 93 6.18 -8.45 9.42
CA VAL A 93 4.86 -9.00 9.04
C VAL A 93 5.03 -9.84 7.77
N THR A 94 4.41 -11.00 7.73
CA THR A 94 4.32 -11.84 6.53
C THR A 94 2.87 -11.96 6.09
N VAL A 95 2.63 -12.02 4.78
CA VAL A 95 1.36 -12.44 4.20
C VAL A 95 1.58 -13.78 3.50
N ALA A 96 0.65 -14.72 3.63
CA ALA A 96 0.78 -16.02 2.99
C ALA A 96 0.82 -15.86 1.47
N ASP A 97 1.70 -16.61 0.82
CA ASP A 97 1.89 -16.52 -0.62
C ASP A 97 0.65 -16.98 -1.40
N THR A 98 0.38 -16.31 -2.52
CA THR A 98 -0.75 -16.59 -3.41
C THR A 98 -0.48 -16.03 -4.79
N ALA A 99 -1.11 -16.62 -5.81
CA ALA A 99 -1.02 -16.16 -7.19
C ALA A 99 -1.48 -14.69 -7.37
N ALA A 100 -2.35 -14.17 -6.49
CA ALA A 100 -2.75 -12.77 -6.55
C ALA A 100 -1.62 -11.78 -6.16
N LEU A 101 -0.59 -12.25 -5.46
CA LEU A 101 0.61 -11.49 -5.14
C LEU A 101 1.69 -11.64 -6.21
N ASP A 102 1.46 -12.42 -7.26
CA ASP A 102 2.37 -12.50 -8.42
C ASP A 102 2.06 -11.36 -9.40
N LEU A 103 2.44 -10.14 -9.00
CA LEU A 103 2.13 -8.93 -9.75
C LEU A 103 2.76 -8.95 -11.15
N SER A 104 1.94 -8.70 -12.17
CA SER A 104 2.36 -8.58 -13.56
C SER A 104 1.67 -7.37 -14.22
N GLY A 105 2.26 -6.85 -15.30
CA GLY A 105 1.76 -5.63 -15.94
C GLY A 105 1.97 -4.38 -15.07
N ASP A 106 0.99 -3.48 -15.09
CA ASP A 106 1.02 -2.23 -14.32
C ASP A 106 0.46 -2.46 -12.91
N TRP A 107 1.21 -2.04 -11.89
CA TRP A 107 0.83 -2.15 -10.49
C TRP A 107 1.38 -0.97 -9.68
N THR A 108 0.78 -0.75 -8.51
CA THR A 108 1.20 0.30 -7.57
C THR A 108 1.27 -0.27 -6.16
N ILE A 109 2.26 0.16 -5.39
CA ILE A 109 2.34 -0.04 -3.93
C ILE A 109 2.25 1.33 -3.28
N GLU A 110 1.32 1.50 -2.34
CA GLU A 110 1.06 2.78 -1.67
C GLU A 110 1.00 2.59 -0.15
N GLY A 111 1.56 3.55 0.59
CA GLY A 111 1.54 3.51 2.05
C GLY A 111 2.29 4.67 2.71
N TRP A 112 2.05 4.83 4.01
CA TRP A 112 2.75 5.80 4.85
C TRP A 112 3.76 5.09 5.74
N ILE A 113 4.99 5.58 5.75
CA ILE A 113 6.10 4.97 6.47
C ILE A 113 6.86 6.03 7.24
N ASN A 114 7.18 5.73 8.49
CA ASN A 114 8.02 6.58 9.33
C ASN A 114 9.19 5.75 9.88
N ILE A 115 10.42 6.14 9.54
CA ILE A 115 11.65 5.45 9.94
C ILE A 115 12.41 6.36 10.89
N PHE A 116 12.67 5.87 12.11
CA PHE A 116 13.27 6.67 13.16
C PHE A 116 14.80 6.72 13.11
N THR A 117 15.43 5.63 12.64
CA THR A 117 16.88 5.53 12.60
C THR A 117 17.31 4.82 11.33
N PHE A 118 18.39 5.32 10.73
CA PHE A 118 18.96 4.80 9.49
C PHE A 118 20.38 4.32 9.75
N GLY A 119 20.77 3.24 9.08
CA GLY A 119 22.18 2.89 8.92
C GLY A 119 22.80 3.73 7.81
N GLU A 120 24.01 4.25 8.02
CA GLU A 120 24.67 5.14 7.05
C GLU A 120 25.72 4.44 6.17
N THR A 121 25.98 3.16 6.42
CA THR A 121 26.99 2.37 5.69
C THR A 121 26.57 0.91 5.57
N SER A 122 27.20 0.19 4.65
CA SER A 122 26.90 -1.22 4.38
C SER A 122 27.18 -2.20 5.51
N GLY A 123 27.93 -1.79 6.53
CA GLY A 123 28.16 -2.60 7.74
C GLY A 123 27.04 -2.48 8.78
N ASP A 124 26.11 -1.54 8.61
CA ASP A 124 25.01 -1.32 9.55
C ASP A 124 23.80 -2.18 9.16
N TRP A 125 23.29 -2.97 10.12
CA TRP A 125 22.12 -3.82 9.91
C TRP A 125 20.83 -3.02 9.64
N ARG A 126 20.84 -1.71 9.89
CA ARG A 126 19.76 -0.76 9.60
C ARG A 126 19.90 -0.07 8.25
N TRP A 127 20.89 -0.42 7.43
CA TRP A 127 21.21 0.31 6.20
C TRP A 127 20.10 0.21 5.16
N VAL A 128 19.49 -0.97 4.99
CA VAL A 128 18.46 -1.19 3.96
C VAL A 128 17.23 -1.89 4.57
N PRO A 129 16.41 -1.20 5.37
CA PRO A 129 15.11 -1.71 5.80
C PRO A 129 14.23 -2.01 4.58
N ARG A 130 13.74 -3.26 4.51
CA ARG A 130 12.76 -3.69 3.52
C ARG A 130 11.37 -3.29 4.00
N LEU A 131 10.72 -2.42 3.25
CA LEU A 131 9.41 -1.88 3.60
C LEU A 131 8.31 -2.82 3.12
N VAL A 132 8.46 -3.31 1.88
CA VAL A 132 7.64 -4.36 1.27
C VAL A 132 8.57 -5.22 0.41
N MET A 133 8.40 -6.54 0.45
CA MET A 133 9.16 -7.47 -0.38
C MET A 133 8.33 -8.71 -0.64
N LYS A 134 8.24 -9.12 -1.90
CA LYS A 134 7.96 -10.52 -2.24
C LYS A 134 9.28 -11.20 -2.58
N PRO A 135 9.77 -12.13 -1.76
CA PRO A 135 11.03 -12.81 -2.02
C PRO A 135 10.93 -13.70 -3.25
N GLY A 136 12.05 -13.89 -3.94
CA GLY A 136 12.11 -14.78 -5.09
C GLY A 136 11.95 -16.24 -4.67
N SER A 137 11.32 -17.03 -5.53
CA SER A 137 11.02 -18.46 -5.33
C SER A 137 12.27 -19.29 -5.04
N ASP A 138 13.33 -19.07 -5.82
CA ASP A 138 14.59 -19.82 -5.72
C ASP A 138 15.66 -19.12 -4.89
N THR A 139 15.60 -17.79 -4.82
CA THR A 139 16.65 -16.98 -4.21
C THR A 139 16.06 -15.76 -3.52
N PHE A 140 16.16 -15.74 -2.19
CA PHE A 140 15.59 -14.69 -1.35
C PHE A 140 16.04 -13.28 -1.77
N TRP A 141 17.34 -13.09 -2.07
CA TRP A 141 17.89 -11.78 -2.44
C TRP A 141 17.61 -11.36 -3.91
N LEU A 142 16.85 -12.15 -4.65
CA LEU A 142 16.32 -11.81 -5.98
C LEU A 142 14.79 -11.72 -5.91
N PRO A 143 14.24 -10.70 -5.22
CA PRO A 143 12.80 -10.56 -5.01
C PRO A 143 12.03 -10.44 -6.33
N ASN A 144 10.80 -10.95 -6.34
CA ASN A 144 9.83 -10.66 -7.41
C ASN A 144 9.56 -9.17 -7.50
N TYR A 145 9.33 -8.51 -6.36
CA TYR A 145 9.27 -7.06 -6.24
C TYR A 145 9.64 -6.61 -4.83
N PHE A 146 10.08 -5.36 -4.72
CA PHE A 146 10.46 -4.77 -3.44
C PHE A 146 10.27 -3.25 -3.42
N VAL A 147 10.07 -2.75 -2.21
CA VAL A 147 10.23 -1.34 -1.84
C VAL A 147 11.09 -1.31 -0.60
N GLU A 148 12.19 -0.57 -0.67
CA GLU A 148 13.15 -0.42 0.41
C GLU A 148 13.59 1.03 0.56
N MET A 149 14.27 1.31 1.67
CA MET A 149 14.84 2.63 1.94
C MET A 149 16.32 2.47 2.24
N TRP A 150 17.15 3.15 1.47
CA TRP A 150 18.60 3.16 1.64
C TRP A 150 18.99 4.26 2.61
N GLY A 151 19.57 3.88 3.74
CA GLY A 151 19.77 4.76 4.89
C GLY A 151 20.86 5.81 4.73
N ASP A 152 21.89 5.54 3.93
CA ASP A 152 22.97 6.48 3.60
C ASP A 152 22.46 7.66 2.76
N GLY A 153 21.69 7.37 1.72
CA GLY A 153 21.12 8.37 0.82
C GLY A 153 19.73 8.87 1.20
N ARG A 154 19.08 8.23 2.18
CA ARG A 154 17.65 8.41 2.51
C ARG A 154 16.76 8.39 1.27
N ARG A 155 17.02 7.42 0.40
CA ARG A 155 16.32 7.27 -0.88
C ARG A 155 15.46 6.02 -0.87
N PHE A 156 14.25 6.17 -1.39
CA PHE A 156 13.45 5.01 -1.74
C PHE A 156 14.06 4.32 -2.95
N GLU A 157 14.17 3.01 -2.87
CA GLU A 157 14.44 2.15 -4.01
C GLU A 157 13.30 1.16 -4.16
N CYS A 158 12.91 0.92 -5.40
CA CYS A 158 11.95 -0.10 -5.74
C CYS A 158 12.40 -0.79 -7.01
N GLY A 159 11.93 -2.01 -7.19
CA GLY A 159 12.22 -2.79 -8.37
C GLY A 159 11.39 -4.05 -8.39
N TYR A 160 11.46 -4.72 -9.52
CA TYR A 160 10.87 -6.02 -9.73
C TYR A 160 11.76 -6.84 -10.64
N ASN A 161 11.72 -8.16 -10.46
CA ASN A 161 12.42 -9.09 -11.33
C ASN A 161 11.45 -9.62 -12.39
N VAL A 162 11.86 -9.53 -13.64
CA VAL A 162 11.08 -9.99 -14.81
C VAL A 162 11.25 -11.50 -15.07
N GLN A 163 12.12 -12.17 -14.30
CA GLN A 163 12.42 -13.61 -14.44
C GLN A 163 11.74 -14.48 -13.36
N GLY A 164 10.82 -13.90 -12.57
CA GLY A 164 10.07 -14.62 -11.54
C GLY A 164 8.98 -15.53 -12.11
#